data_AF-A0A1R1S469-F1
#
_entry.id   AF-A0A1R1S469-F1
#
_cell.length_a   1.000
_cell.length_b   1.000
_cell.length_c   1.000
_cell.angle_alpha   90.00
_cell.angle_beta   90.00
_cell.angle_gamma   90.00
#
_symmetry.space_group_name_H-M   'P 1'
#
loop_
_entity.id
_entity.type
_entity.pdbx_description
1 polymer ?
#
loop_
_entity_poly.entity_id
_entity_poly.type
_entity_poly.pdbx_seq_one_letter_code
_entity_poly.pdbx_strand_id
1 'polypeptide(L)'
;GRFLLVDTRPEPGTAETGTAEPGAALVAALREAVRADEPQLALRGGRALVPRMGRAEAERELTAPPGERAWRLVAGGAGPDDLTAVPSPRASAPLEPGQVRIAVRAAGLNFRDVLIALDMYPDPAASIGSEGAGVVLEVSEGVTGVAVGDRVMGLFEEAFGPVAVADARMVAPVPDGWSLREAAAAPVAFLTAWYGLVELGGLRPGETVLVHGATGGVGMAAVQVARHLGAEVFATASPAKHPVLEGMGVGAGHRASSRDLDFEERFRSATGGRGVDVVLNSLAGEFTDASLRLLATGGRLVEMGKTDLRDPDAVAREHGVAYRAFDLIADAGPERIGRLLAALGELFAAGALTALPVTAWRLGRAGQALRQLSRARHTGKLVLDVPPAPDPEGTVLITGGTGTLGGLIAEHLVRSRGIRHLLLLSRRGPDAPGAGELTGPGSARSARGCGWPRWTSGTRQRSAGRSRVSTRRIRSPASSTRRASWPTRCCPRRTGSAWRRSGRPRPRRRPICTAPPPGCRWACSCC
;
A
#
# COMPACT_ATOMS: atom_id res chain seq x y z
N GLY A 1 -33.92 -25.32 14.48
CA GLY A 1 -32.50 -25.01 14.29
C GLY A 1 -32.30 -23.50 14.33
N ARG A 2 -31.20 -23.05 14.94
CA ARG A 2 -30.76 -21.66 14.94
C ARG A 2 -29.60 -21.50 13.95
N PHE A 3 -29.59 -20.42 13.19
CA PHE A 3 -28.48 -20.10 12.29
C PHE A 3 -27.53 -19.12 12.98
N LEU A 4 -26.25 -19.48 13.07
CA LEU A 4 -25.16 -18.62 13.54
C LEU A 4 -24.23 -18.35 12.37
N LEU A 5 -24.08 -17.08 12.00
CA LEU A 5 -23.15 -16.66 10.96
C LEU A 5 -21.76 -16.44 11.58
N VAL A 6 -20.76 -17.20 11.13
CA VAL A 6 -19.37 -17.05 11.57
C VAL A 6 -18.48 -16.63 10.42
N ASP A 7 -17.83 -15.48 10.56
CA ASP A 7 -16.76 -15.03 9.67
C ASP A 7 -15.39 -15.45 10.23
N THR A 8 -14.77 -16.42 9.58
CA THR A 8 -13.38 -16.84 9.83
C THR A 8 -12.48 -16.31 8.71
N ARG A 9 -11.51 -15.44 9.05
CA ARG A 9 -10.40 -15.15 8.14
C ARG A 9 -9.23 -16.09 8.47
N PRO A 10 -8.69 -16.85 7.50
CA PRO A 10 -7.39 -17.47 7.68
C PRO A 10 -6.32 -16.37 7.75
N GLU A 11 -5.34 -16.53 8.64
CA GLU A 11 -4.14 -15.71 8.65
C GLU A 11 -3.42 -15.90 7.29
N PRO A 12 -2.99 -14.84 6.60
CA PRO A 12 -2.24 -14.97 5.36
C PRO A 12 -0.93 -15.74 5.62
N GLY A 13 -0.78 -16.92 5.01
CA GLY A 13 0.42 -17.77 5.13
C GLY A 13 0.17 -19.23 5.52
N THR A 14 -1.06 -19.62 5.86
CA THR A 14 -1.38 -21.04 6.10
C THR A 14 -1.93 -21.68 4.82
N ALA A 15 -1.07 -22.43 4.11
CA ALA A 15 -1.52 -23.26 3.00
C ALA A 15 -2.43 -24.38 3.53
N GLU A 16 -3.68 -24.44 3.04
CA GLU A 16 -4.63 -25.51 3.34
C GLU A 16 -4.18 -26.82 2.68
N THR A 17 -3.69 -27.77 3.48
CA THR A 17 -3.71 -29.19 3.13
C THR A 17 -4.68 -29.92 4.04
N GLY A 18 -5.73 -30.49 3.45
CA GLY A 18 -6.57 -31.53 4.06
C GLY A 18 -7.70 -31.03 4.96
N THR A 19 -8.75 -31.84 5.03
CA THR A 19 -9.92 -31.69 5.89
C THR A 19 -9.53 -31.55 7.37
N ALA A 20 -9.24 -30.32 7.80
CA ALA A 20 -8.91 -30.01 9.20
C ALA A 20 -10.19 -29.87 10.01
N GLU A 21 -10.26 -30.54 11.17
CA GLU A 21 -11.29 -30.27 12.17
C GLU A 21 -11.30 -28.77 12.53
N PRO A 22 -12.48 -28.18 12.80
CA PRO A 22 -12.55 -26.80 13.25
C PRO A 22 -11.70 -26.63 14.52
N GLY A 23 -10.64 -25.82 14.44
CA GLY A 23 -9.68 -25.63 15.54
C GLY A 23 -10.36 -25.23 16.85
N ALA A 24 -9.78 -25.63 17.99
CA ALA A 24 -10.38 -25.47 19.33
C ALA A 24 -10.92 -24.06 19.63
N ALA A 25 -10.28 -23.01 19.10
CA ALA A 25 -10.73 -21.62 19.23
C ALA A 25 -12.09 -21.35 18.55
N LEU A 26 -12.35 -21.96 17.38
CA LEU A 26 -13.64 -21.84 16.68
C LEU A 26 -14.74 -22.55 17.47
N VAL A 27 -14.48 -23.75 18.00
CA VAL A 27 -15.45 -24.49 18.82
C VAL A 27 -15.78 -23.73 20.11
N ALA A 28 -14.76 -23.17 20.78
CA ALA A 28 -14.96 -22.35 21.98
C ALA A 28 -15.81 -21.10 21.67
N ALA A 29 -15.47 -20.36 20.61
CA ALA A 29 -16.22 -19.17 20.22
C ALA A 29 -17.67 -19.48 19.80
N LEU A 30 -17.91 -20.59 19.12
CA LEU A 30 -19.26 -21.04 18.77
C LEU A 30 -20.08 -21.33 20.03
N ARG A 31 -19.52 -22.03 21.03
CA ARG A 31 -20.21 -22.30 22.30
C ARG A 31 -20.56 -21.02 23.03
N GLU A 32 -19.62 -20.08 23.12
CA GLU A 32 -19.87 -18.79 23.79
C GLU A 32 -20.90 -17.95 23.05
N ALA A 33 -20.88 -17.89 21.73
CA ALA A 33 -21.89 -17.17 20.97
C ALA A 33 -23.29 -17.77 21.12
N VAL A 34 -23.41 -19.10 21.17
CA VAL A 34 -24.70 -19.77 21.44
C VAL A 34 -25.18 -19.47 22.86
N ARG A 35 -24.30 -19.49 23.85
CA ARG A 35 -24.62 -19.13 25.24
C ARG A 35 -25.05 -17.68 25.40
N ALA A 36 -24.34 -16.77 24.73
CA ALA A 36 -24.58 -15.33 24.77
C ALA A 36 -25.73 -14.88 23.84
N ASP A 37 -26.45 -15.82 23.24
CA ASP A 37 -27.57 -15.55 22.34
C ASP A 37 -27.18 -14.68 21.11
N GLU A 38 -25.94 -14.78 20.64
CA GLU A 38 -25.45 -13.98 19.52
C GLU A 38 -25.78 -14.63 18.17
N PRO A 39 -26.39 -13.90 17.21
CA PRO A 39 -26.73 -14.44 15.89
C PRO A 39 -25.56 -14.38 14.89
N GLN A 40 -24.52 -13.58 15.17
CA GLN A 40 -23.40 -13.33 14.26
C GLN A 40 -22.11 -13.09 15.06
N LEU A 41 -20.99 -13.65 14.59
CA LEU A 41 -19.67 -13.39 15.15
C LEU A 41 -18.57 -13.39 14.08
N ALA A 42 -17.47 -12.70 14.35
CA ALA A 42 -16.24 -12.77 13.58
C ALA A 42 -15.09 -13.25 14.48
N LEU A 43 -14.27 -14.18 14.00
CA LEU A 43 -13.07 -14.64 14.71
C LEU A 43 -11.83 -14.00 14.11
N ARG A 44 -11.05 -13.30 14.95
CA ARG A 44 -9.82 -12.59 14.56
C ARG A 44 -8.76 -12.76 15.66
N GLY A 45 -7.61 -13.36 15.34
CA GLY A 45 -6.51 -13.53 16.30
C GLY A 45 -6.94 -14.19 17.61
N GLY A 46 -7.79 -15.22 17.54
CA GLY A 46 -8.32 -15.92 18.72
C GLY A 46 -9.43 -15.18 19.50
N ARG A 47 -9.85 -13.99 19.05
CA ARG A 47 -10.93 -13.21 19.68
C ARG A 47 -12.23 -13.34 18.90
N ALA A 48 -13.33 -13.57 19.62
CA ALA A 48 -14.69 -13.44 19.08
C ALA A 48 -15.13 -11.97 19.12
N LEU A 49 -15.54 -11.44 17.98
CA LEU A 49 -16.05 -10.09 17.80
C LEU A 49 -17.51 -10.16 17.39
N VAL A 50 -18.36 -9.35 18.02
CA VAL A 50 -19.80 -9.31 17.73
C VAL A 50 -20.14 -7.97 17.10
N PRO A 51 -20.83 -7.94 15.94
CA PRO A 51 -21.23 -6.68 15.33
C PRO A 51 -22.34 -6.02 16.17
N ARG A 52 -22.15 -4.73 16.47
CA ARG A 52 -23.15 -3.88 17.10
C ARG A 52 -23.23 -2.56 16.34
N MET A 53 -24.46 -2.09 16.10
CA MET A 53 -24.67 -0.75 15.56
C MET A 53 -24.56 0.24 16.71
N GLY A 54 -23.51 1.05 16.69
CA GLY A 54 -23.36 2.20 17.57
C GLY A 54 -23.67 3.49 16.82
N ARG A 55 -23.81 4.60 17.56
CA ARG A 55 -23.63 5.92 16.92
C ARG A 55 -22.21 5.94 16.37
N ALA A 56 -22.06 6.39 15.13
CA ALA A 56 -20.76 6.84 14.68
C ALA A 56 -20.43 8.03 15.58
N GLU A 57 -19.66 7.80 16.64
CA GLU A 57 -18.95 8.89 17.28
C GLU A 57 -18.19 9.54 16.14
N ALA A 58 -18.44 10.83 15.92
CA ALA A 58 -17.62 11.63 15.04
C ALA A 58 -16.25 11.74 15.71
N GLU A 59 -15.50 10.63 15.78
CA GLU A 59 -14.06 10.69 15.80
C GLU A 59 -13.73 11.61 14.65
N ARG A 60 -13.28 12.82 14.97
CA ARG A 60 -13.04 13.90 14.01
C ARG A 60 -11.99 13.41 13.03
N GLU A 61 -12.42 12.75 11.95
CA GLU A 61 -11.56 12.46 10.82
C GLU A 61 -11.13 13.81 10.26
N LEU A 62 -9.83 14.00 10.10
CA LEU A 62 -9.28 15.20 9.49
C LEU A 62 -9.79 15.27 8.05
N THR A 63 -10.46 16.36 7.73
CA THR A 63 -10.97 16.62 6.38
C THR A 63 -10.18 17.73 5.71
N ALA A 64 -10.15 17.69 4.38
CA ALA A 64 -9.64 18.80 3.58
C ALA A 64 -10.29 20.13 4.01
N PRO A 65 -9.54 21.25 3.99
CA PRO A 65 -10.16 22.57 4.10
C PRO A 65 -11.21 22.76 3.00
N PRO A 66 -12.35 23.42 3.27
CA PRO A 66 -13.40 23.62 2.27
C PRO A 66 -12.87 24.32 1.02
N GLY A 67 -13.15 23.75 -0.16
CA GLY A 67 -12.72 24.32 -1.45
C GLY A 67 -11.29 24.01 -1.87
N GLU A 68 -10.46 23.48 -0.97
CA GLU A 68 -9.04 23.23 -1.25
C GLU A 68 -8.80 21.87 -1.89
N ARG A 69 -8.16 21.87 -3.06
CA ARG A 69 -7.74 20.64 -3.77
C ARG A 69 -6.31 20.25 -3.45
N ALA A 70 -5.46 21.25 -3.22
CA ALA A 70 -4.07 21.10 -2.81
C ALA A 70 -3.99 21.42 -1.32
N TRP A 71 -3.93 20.38 -0.50
CA TRP A 71 -3.84 20.50 0.96
C TRP A 71 -2.94 19.40 1.49
N ARG A 72 -2.52 19.53 2.75
CA ARG A 72 -1.72 18.53 3.44
C ARG A 72 -1.98 18.56 4.94
N LEU A 73 -1.55 17.51 5.63
CA LEU A 73 -1.46 17.51 7.08
C LEU A 73 -0.16 18.20 7.53
N VAL A 74 -0.27 19.03 8.56
CA VAL A 74 0.83 19.55 9.37
C VAL A 74 0.73 18.97 10.77
N ALA A 75 1.87 18.78 11.43
CA ALA A 75 1.90 18.54 12.87
C ALA A 75 2.07 19.87 13.62
N GLY A 76 1.39 20.01 14.76
CA GLY A 76 1.48 21.18 15.65
C GLY A 76 2.50 21.04 16.78
N GLY A 77 3.11 19.86 16.94
CA GLY A 77 4.19 19.60 17.90
C GLY A 77 3.72 19.11 19.29
N ALA A 78 2.43 19.20 19.62
CA ALA A 78 1.92 18.73 20.92
C ALA A 78 1.73 17.19 21.00
N GLY A 79 2.03 16.47 19.93
CA GLY A 79 2.04 15.01 19.87
C GLY A 79 1.31 14.42 18.66
N PRO A 80 1.21 13.07 18.60
CA PRO A 80 0.70 12.34 17.44
C PRO A 80 -0.70 12.74 16.94
N ASP A 81 -1.53 13.34 17.79
CA ASP A 81 -2.89 13.76 17.45
C ASP A 81 -3.03 15.23 17.07
N ASP A 82 -1.98 16.01 17.30
CA ASP A 82 -1.94 17.43 17.01
C ASP A 82 -1.64 17.63 15.52
N LEU A 83 -2.61 17.27 14.69
CA LEU A 83 -2.53 17.37 13.24
C LEU A 83 -3.63 18.29 12.73
N THR A 84 -3.28 19.17 11.79
CA THR A 84 -4.24 20.06 11.12
C THR A 84 -4.12 19.91 9.60
N ALA A 85 -5.25 19.96 8.90
CA ALA A 85 -5.28 20.03 7.45
C ALA A 85 -5.16 21.49 7.02
N VAL A 86 -4.14 21.80 6.21
CA VAL A 86 -3.86 23.16 5.71
C VAL A 86 -3.71 23.15 4.19
N PRO A 87 -3.97 24.27 3.49
CA PRO A 87 -3.62 24.41 2.08
C PRO A 87 -2.13 24.10 1.84
N SER A 88 -1.79 23.53 0.69
CA SER A 88 -0.40 23.31 0.26
C SER A 88 -0.12 24.16 -0.98
N PRO A 89 0.46 25.37 -0.82
CA PRO A 89 0.87 26.21 -1.93
C PRO A 89 1.86 25.49 -2.86
N ARG A 90 2.80 24.71 -2.29
CA ARG A 90 3.81 23.94 -3.05
C ARG A 90 3.18 22.94 -4.00
N ALA A 91 2.13 22.23 -3.58
CA ALA A 91 1.45 21.27 -4.44
C ALA A 91 0.76 21.93 -5.66
N SER A 92 0.44 23.23 -5.57
CA SER A 92 -0.20 24.01 -6.64
C SER A 92 0.74 24.93 -7.44
N ALA A 93 1.94 25.23 -6.93
CA ALA A 93 2.92 26.08 -7.58
C ALA A 93 3.44 25.44 -8.89
N PRO A 94 3.89 26.21 -9.90
CA PRO A 94 4.56 25.65 -11.08
C PRO A 94 5.75 24.76 -10.70
N LEU A 95 6.02 23.71 -11.49
CA LEU A 95 7.18 22.84 -11.23
C LEU A 95 8.48 23.57 -11.52
N GLU A 96 9.45 23.42 -10.62
CA GLU A 96 10.84 23.77 -10.88
C GLU A 96 11.51 22.72 -11.78
N PRO A 97 12.61 23.05 -12.47
CA PRO A 97 13.37 22.09 -13.26
C PRO A 97 13.76 20.85 -12.44
N GLY A 98 13.54 19.67 -13.01
CA GLY A 98 13.84 18.39 -12.33
C GLY A 98 12.74 17.90 -11.40
N GLN A 99 11.63 18.62 -11.23
CA GLN A 99 10.51 18.19 -10.38
C GLN A 99 9.43 17.43 -11.16
N VAL A 100 8.65 16.64 -10.40
CA VAL A 100 7.42 15.99 -10.84
C VAL A 100 6.30 16.21 -9.83
N ARG A 101 5.07 16.37 -10.33
CA ARG A 101 3.85 16.44 -9.52
C ARG A 101 3.17 15.08 -9.50
N ILE A 102 2.79 14.63 -8.31
CA ILE A 102 2.26 13.28 -8.10
C ILE A 102 0.92 13.38 -7.39
N ALA A 103 -0.09 12.72 -7.95
CA ALA A 103 -1.33 12.44 -7.25
C ALA A 103 -1.10 11.28 -6.28
N VAL A 104 -0.87 11.60 -5.01
CA VAL A 104 -0.60 10.61 -3.97
C VAL A 104 -1.84 9.73 -3.80
N ARG A 105 -1.61 8.43 -3.65
CA ARG A 105 -2.66 7.43 -3.40
C ARG A 105 -2.44 6.71 -2.08
N ALA A 106 -1.17 6.55 -1.71
CA ALA A 106 -0.76 6.00 -0.44
C ALA A 106 0.52 6.70 0.02
N ALA A 107 0.65 6.96 1.32
CA ALA A 107 1.85 7.55 1.91
C ALA A 107 2.35 6.69 3.07
N GLY A 108 3.66 6.42 3.12
CA GLY A 108 4.26 5.62 4.18
C GLY A 108 4.44 6.44 5.45
N LEU A 109 4.15 5.85 6.61
CA LEU A 109 4.42 6.43 7.92
C LEU A 109 5.76 5.93 8.45
N ASN A 110 6.57 6.87 8.94
CA ASN A 110 7.91 6.63 9.48
C ASN A 110 8.00 7.09 10.93
N PHE A 111 8.93 6.50 11.71
CA PHE A 111 9.17 6.95 13.09
C PHE A 111 9.65 8.42 13.13
N ARG A 112 10.29 8.88 12.03
CA ARG A 112 10.55 10.30 11.76
C ARG A 112 9.31 11.17 11.92
N ASP A 113 8.16 10.75 11.40
CA ASP A 113 6.92 11.54 11.48
C ASP A 113 6.42 11.66 12.93
N VAL A 114 6.68 10.65 13.77
CA VAL A 114 6.38 10.69 15.21
C VAL A 114 7.27 11.70 15.93
N LEU A 115 8.56 11.74 15.60
CA LEU A 115 9.49 12.70 16.20
C LEU A 115 9.12 14.14 15.81
N ILE A 116 8.73 14.38 14.56
CA ILE A 116 8.24 15.69 14.11
C ILE A 116 6.95 16.06 14.83
N ALA A 117 6.01 15.12 14.97
CA ALA A 117 4.76 15.37 15.67
C ALA A 117 4.91 15.66 17.17
N LEU A 118 6.03 15.26 17.77
CA LEU A 118 6.39 15.51 19.17
C LEU A 118 7.37 16.68 19.35
N ASP A 119 7.72 17.40 18.27
CA ASP A 119 8.73 18.46 18.29
C ASP A 119 10.12 18.00 18.81
N MET A 120 10.47 16.75 18.51
CA MET A 120 11.73 16.10 18.91
C MET A 120 12.69 15.87 17.73
N TYR A 121 12.33 16.33 16.52
CA TYR A 121 13.17 16.15 15.34
C TYR A 121 14.17 17.31 15.21
N PRO A 122 15.48 17.06 14.97
CA PRO A 122 16.50 18.12 15.02
C PRO A 122 16.37 19.23 13.96
N ASP A 123 15.72 18.94 12.83
CA ASP A 123 15.52 19.91 11.76
C ASP A 123 14.15 20.61 11.94
N PRO A 124 14.12 21.92 12.24
CA PRO A 124 12.88 22.66 12.43
C PRO A 124 12.09 22.88 11.14
N ALA A 125 12.70 22.71 9.96
CA ALA A 125 12.02 22.79 8.67
C ALA A 125 11.39 21.45 8.25
N ALA A 126 11.61 20.38 9.03
CA ALA A 126 11.12 19.06 8.71
C ALA A 126 9.59 18.98 8.71
N SER A 127 9.03 18.47 7.62
CA SER A 127 7.60 18.16 7.51
C SER A 127 7.34 16.65 7.59
N ILE A 128 6.12 16.30 8.02
CA ILE A 128 5.63 14.91 8.01
C ILE A 128 5.32 14.43 6.59
N GLY A 129 5.44 13.12 6.38
CA GLY A 129 5.15 12.46 5.11
C GLY A 129 6.33 12.57 4.15
N SER A 130 7.32 11.71 4.37
CA SER A 130 8.58 11.68 3.59
C SER A 130 8.60 10.64 2.46
N GLU A 131 7.54 9.85 2.28
CA GLU A 131 7.46 8.82 1.23
C GLU A 131 6.03 8.52 0.81
N GLY A 132 5.88 7.97 -0.39
CA GLY A 132 4.60 7.44 -0.82
C GLY A 132 4.63 6.76 -2.19
N ALA A 133 3.43 6.49 -2.68
CA ALA A 133 3.18 6.04 -4.04
C ALA A 133 1.93 6.70 -4.62
N GLY A 134 1.96 6.94 -5.92
CA GLY A 134 0.93 7.69 -6.61
C GLY A 134 1.02 7.59 -8.13
N VAL A 135 0.38 8.54 -8.79
CA VAL A 135 0.36 8.65 -10.25
C VAL A 135 0.91 10.02 -10.65
N VAL A 136 1.84 10.06 -11.59
CA VAL A 136 2.42 11.32 -12.10
C VAL A 136 1.34 12.14 -12.80
N LEU A 137 1.19 13.40 -12.39
CA LEU A 137 0.26 14.39 -12.95
C LEU A 137 0.94 15.32 -13.94
N GLU A 138 2.16 15.72 -13.64
CA GLU A 138 2.91 16.71 -14.41
C GLU A 138 4.41 16.45 -14.21
N VAL A 139 5.18 16.76 -15.25
CA VAL A 139 6.62 16.57 -15.30
C VAL A 139 7.23 17.87 -15.79
N SER A 140 8.26 18.37 -15.09
CA SER A 140 8.99 19.57 -15.54
C SER A 140 9.76 19.31 -16.83
N GLU A 141 10.07 20.38 -17.55
CA GLU A 141 10.86 20.29 -18.78
C GLU A 141 12.24 19.67 -18.50
N GLY A 142 12.70 18.78 -19.39
CA GLY A 142 14.00 18.09 -19.28
C GLY A 142 14.01 16.79 -18.47
N VAL A 143 12.94 16.47 -17.74
CA VAL A 143 12.81 15.17 -17.07
C VAL A 143 12.34 14.11 -18.07
N THR A 144 13.12 13.02 -18.21
CA THR A 144 12.89 11.96 -19.20
C THR A 144 12.63 10.56 -18.62
N GLY A 145 12.96 10.36 -17.34
CA GLY A 145 12.85 9.05 -16.68
C GLY A 145 11.45 8.65 -16.22
N VAL A 146 10.48 9.57 -16.27
CA VAL A 146 9.10 9.37 -15.83
C VAL A 146 8.15 10.20 -16.71
N ALA A 147 6.94 9.69 -16.93
CA ALA A 147 5.91 10.34 -17.74
C ALA A 147 4.58 10.51 -16.98
N VAL A 148 3.75 11.45 -17.45
CA VAL A 148 2.39 11.64 -16.92
C VAL A 148 1.58 10.35 -17.08
N GLY A 149 0.91 9.94 -16.00
CA GLY A 149 0.14 8.70 -15.93
C GLY A 149 0.91 7.51 -15.35
N ASP A 150 2.23 7.61 -15.20
CA ASP A 150 3.04 6.54 -14.60
C ASP A 150 2.71 6.36 -13.13
N ARG A 151 2.73 5.09 -12.68
CA ARG A 151 2.64 4.74 -11.27
C ARG A 151 4.04 4.78 -10.68
N VAL A 152 4.26 5.65 -9.71
CA VAL A 152 5.57 5.85 -9.08
C VAL A 152 5.50 5.68 -7.57
N MET A 153 6.62 5.26 -6.98
CA MET A 153 6.90 5.29 -5.54
C MET A 153 8.23 6.01 -5.31
N GLY A 154 8.44 6.55 -4.12
CA GLY A 154 9.70 7.22 -3.80
C GLY A 154 9.62 8.09 -2.56
N LEU A 155 10.58 9.00 -2.45
CA LEU A 155 10.61 10.00 -1.39
C LEU A 155 9.88 11.24 -1.88
N PHE A 156 8.78 11.56 -1.21
CA PHE A 156 7.92 12.69 -1.53
C PHE A 156 8.05 13.69 -0.38
N GLU A 157 8.10 14.98 -0.69
CA GLU A 157 7.96 16.01 0.33
C GLU A 157 6.47 16.23 0.60
N GLU A 158 6.09 16.39 1.87
CA GLU A 158 4.72 16.72 2.28
C GLU A 158 3.64 15.69 1.82
N ALA A 159 3.99 14.39 1.80
CA ALA A 159 3.18 13.32 1.20
C ALA A 159 1.81 13.08 1.84
N PHE A 160 1.53 13.66 3.02
CA PHE A 160 0.25 13.49 3.73
C PHE A 160 -0.83 14.44 3.20
N GLY A 161 -1.07 14.37 1.90
CA GLY A 161 -2.04 15.15 1.15
C GLY A 161 -2.32 14.53 -0.23
N PRO A 162 -3.37 14.95 -0.95
CA PRO A 162 -3.74 14.40 -2.26
C PRO A 162 -2.70 14.62 -3.37
N VAL A 163 -1.83 15.62 -3.22
CA VAL A 163 -0.83 16.01 -4.22
C VAL A 163 0.47 16.32 -3.51
N ALA A 164 1.57 15.78 -4.04
CA ALA A 164 2.92 16.08 -3.60
C ALA A 164 3.80 16.43 -4.81
N VAL A 165 4.90 17.15 -4.56
CA VAL A 165 5.94 17.45 -5.53
C VAL A 165 7.23 16.78 -5.06
N ALA A 166 7.95 16.13 -5.96
CA ALA A 166 9.20 15.44 -5.67
C ALA A 166 10.25 15.74 -6.73
N ASP A 167 11.52 15.60 -6.37
CA ASP A 167 12.62 15.51 -7.33
C ASP A 167 12.47 14.24 -8.16
N ALA A 168 12.55 14.35 -9.48
CA ALA A 168 12.37 13.25 -10.42
C ALA A 168 13.38 12.10 -10.22
N ARG A 169 14.54 12.38 -9.62
CA ARG A 169 15.57 11.37 -9.30
C ARG A 169 15.21 10.55 -8.07
N MET A 170 14.32 11.05 -7.22
CA MET A 170 13.94 10.43 -5.95
C MET A 170 12.66 9.59 -6.08
N VAL A 171 12.24 9.30 -7.32
CA VAL A 171 11.09 8.46 -7.64
C VAL A 171 11.49 7.32 -8.56
N ALA A 172 10.77 6.21 -8.45
CA ALA A 172 10.96 5.01 -9.24
C ALA A 172 9.59 4.42 -9.65
N PRO A 173 9.52 3.65 -10.75
CA PRO A 173 8.30 2.96 -11.13
C PRO A 173 7.86 1.98 -10.05
N VAL A 174 6.55 1.84 -9.88
CA VAL A 174 5.98 0.81 -9.00
C VAL A 174 6.19 -0.57 -9.64
N PRO A 175 6.77 -1.55 -8.92
CA PRO A 175 6.93 -2.90 -9.45
C PRO A 175 5.61 -3.54 -9.90
N ASP A 176 5.67 -4.37 -10.92
CA ASP A 176 4.50 -5.09 -11.43
C ASP A 176 3.88 -5.97 -10.34
N GLY A 177 2.55 -5.99 -10.30
CA GLY A 177 1.78 -6.75 -9.30
C GLY A 177 1.66 -6.09 -7.93
N TRP A 178 2.47 -5.07 -7.61
CA TRP A 178 2.35 -4.36 -6.33
C TRP A 178 1.16 -3.39 -6.35
N SER A 179 0.43 -3.36 -5.24
CA SER A 179 -0.52 -2.30 -4.93
C SER A 179 0.21 -1.00 -4.59
N LEU A 180 -0.47 0.15 -4.71
CA LEU A 180 0.11 1.43 -4.28
C LEU A 180 0.37 1.48 -2.77
N ARG A 181 -0.34 0.68 -1.97
CA ARG A 181 -0.07 0.57 -0.54
C ARG A 181 1.26 -0.12 -0.26
N GLU A 182 1.51 -1.24 -0.92
CA GLU A 182 2.79 -1.95 -0.84
C GLU A 182 3.94 -1.08 -1.35
N ALA A 183 3.72 -0.40 -2.48
CA ALA A 183 4.70 0.50 -3.05
C ALA A 183 5.01 1.70 -2.15
N ALA A 184 4.01 2.28 -1.47
CA ALA A 184 4.23 3.38 -0.52
C ALA A 184 4.96 2.96 0.76
N ALA A 185 4.99 1.66 1.06
CA ALA A 185 5.63 1.13 2.27
C ALA A 185 7.13 0.84 2.11
N ALA A 186 7.63 0.83 0.87
CA ALA A 186 8.96 0.35 0.52
C ALA A 186 10.09 1.40 0.56
N PRO A 187 9.94 2.63 0.02
CA PRO A 187 11.07 3.51 -0.28
C PRO A 187 12.02 3.74 0.90
N VAL A 188 11.56 4.36 1.99
CA VAL A 188 12.40 4.64 3.16
C VAL A 188 12.88 3.34 3.80
N ALA A 189 12.02 2.33 3.92
CA ALA A 189 12.38 1.08 4.58
C ALA A 189 13.57 0.38 3.89
N PHE A 190 13.49 0.21 2.57
CA PHE A 190 14.52 -0.46 1.78
C PHE A 190 15.72 0.43 1.50
N LEU A 191 15.54 1.73 1.27
CA LEU A 191 16.66 2.66 1.12
C LEU A 191 17.49 2.74 2.39
N THR A 192 16.86 2.87 3.56
CA THR A 192 17.57 2.89 4.86
C THR A 192 18.28 1.57 5.11
N ALA A 193 17.62 0.43 4.84
CA ALA A 193 18.23 -0.88 4.99
C ALA A 193 19.45 -1.08 4.07
N TRP A 194 19.32 -0.75 2.79
CA TRP A 194 20.40 -0.89 1.82
C TRP A 194 21.55 0.08 2.10
N TYR A 195 21.25 1.36 2.28
CA TYR A 195 22.27 2.36 2.58
C TYR A 195 23.01 2.01 3.87
N GLY A 196 22.28 1.67 4.93
CA GLY A 196 22.84 1.30 6.22
C GLY A 196 23.70 0.02 6.17
N LEU A 197 23.20 -1.06 5.59
CA LEU A 197 23.92 -2.34 5.57
C LEU A 197 25.00 -2.41 4.50
N VAL A 198 24.72 -1.94 3.28
CA VAL A 198 25.61 -2.11 2.13
C VAL A 198 26.62 -0.99 2.03
N GLU A 199 26.17 0.27 2.00
CA GLU A 199 27.10 1.39 1.77
C GLU A 199 27.86 1.80 3.03
N LEU A 200 27.17 1.89 4.17
CA LEU A 200 27.78 2.34 5.42
C LEU A 200 28.38 1.18 6.21
N GLY A 201 27.61 0.10 6.37
CA GLY A 201 28.01 -1.10 7.09
C GLY A 201 28.96 -2.00 6.30
N GLY A 202 28.98 -1.89 4.96
CA GLY A 202 29.85 -2.72 4.13
C GLY A 202 29.64 -4.22 4.35
N LEU A 203 28.40 -4.65 4.59
CA LEU A 203 28.05 -6.03 4.93
C LEU A 203 28.41 -6.97 3.77
N ARG A 204 29.14 -8.04 4.08
CA ARG A 204 29.63 -9.03 3.12
C ARG A 204 28.94 -10.39 3.30
N PRO A 205 28.92 -11.22 2.24
CA PRO A 205 28.47 -12.62 2.37
C PRO A 205 29.25 -13.35 3.46
N GLY A 206 28.54 -14.12 4.29
CA GLY A 206 29.11 -14.87 5.41
C GLY A 206 29.36 -14.07 6.69
N GLU A 207 29.22 -12.74 6.67
CA GLU A 207 29.25 -11.94 7.90
C GLU A 207 27.94 -12.07 8.68
N THR A 208 28.01 -11.84 9.98
CA THR A 208 26.87 -11.80 10.90
C THR A 208 26.37 -10.37 11.08
N VAL A 209 25.05 -10.19 11.06
CA VAL A 209 24.41 -8.89 11.28
C VAL A 209 23.35 -8.97 12.36
N LEU A 210 23.36 -8.00 13.28
CA LEU A 210 22.29 -7.78 14.24
C LEU A 210 21.37 -6.66 13.77
N VAL A 211 20.09 -6.96 13.61
CA VAL A 211 19.04 -6.00 13.27
C VAL A 211 18.14 -5.76 14.49
N HIS A 212 18.20 -4.55 15.06
CA HIS A 212 17.27 -4.17 16.12
C HIS A 212 15.88 -3.81 15.58
N GLY A 213 14.84 -4.08 16.37
CA GLY A 213 13.46 -3.74 16.00
C GLY A 213 12.99 -4.42 14.70
N ALA A 214 13.46 -5.64 14.44
CA ALA A 214 13.38 -6.31 13.14
C ALA A 214 11.96 -6.58 12.60
N THR A 215 10.92 -6.36 13.42
CA THR A 215 9.51 -6.51 13.00
C THR A 215 8.86 -5.19 12.56
N GLY A 216 9.58 -4.07 12.60
CA GLY A 216 9.17 -2.81 11.97
C GLY A 216 9.58 -2.73 10.50
N GLY A 217 9.17 -1.67 9.80
CA GLY A 217 9.41 -1.51 8.36
C GLY A 217 10.88 -1.65 7.93
N VAL A 218 11.77 -0.80 8.48
CA VAL A 218 13.22 -0.85 8.18
C VAL A 218 13.82 -2.20 8.59
N GLY A 219 13.45 -2.69 9.78
CA GLY A 219 13.96 -3.96 10.29
C GLY A 219 13.62 -5.15 9.38
N MET A 220 12.38 -5.23 8.89
CA MET A 220 11.97 -6.27 7.96
C MET A 220 12.69 -6.17 6.61
N ALA A 221 12.86 -4.94 6.09
CA ALA A 221 13.64 -4.71 4.87
C ALA A 221 15.12 -5.11 5.06
N ALA A 222 15.73 -4.76 6.19
CA ALA A 222 17.10 -5.09 6.54
C ALA A 222 17.32 -6.60 6.62
N VAL A 223 16.38 -7.35 7.20
CA VAL A 223 16.45 -8.82 7.22
C VAL A 223 16.41 -9.40 5.79
N GLN A 224 15.58 -8.87 4.89
CA GLN A 224 15.54 -9.32 3.50
C GLN A 224 16.86 -8.98 2.77
N VAL A 225 17.37 -7.76 2.91
CA VAL A 225 18.63 -7.30 2.30
C VAL A 225 19.81 -8.13 2.80
N ALA A 226 19.94 -8.33 4.12
CA ALA A 226 21.01 -9.12 4.71
C ALA A 226 21.03 -10.56 4.17
N ARG A 227 19.86 -11.21 4.07
CA ARG A 227 19.78 -12.55 3.49
C ARG A 227 20.10 -12.59 2.01
N HIS A 228 19.65 -11.59 1.25
CA HIS A 228 19.99 -11.47 -0.16
C HIS A 228 21.51 -11.38 -0.36
N LEU A 229 22.22 -10.72 0.55
CA LEU A 229 23.69 -10.62 0.56
C LEU A 229 24.39 -11.88 1.09
N GLY A 230 23.66 -12.88 1.57
CA GLY A 230 24.23 -14.10 2.16
C GLY A 230 24.82 -13.90 3.56
N ALA A 231 24.35 -12.89 4.31
CA ALA A 231 24.72 -12.68 5.70
C ALA A 231 23.88 -13.52 6.66
N GLU A 232 24.46 -13.87 7.81
CA GLU A 232 23.77 -14.53 8.91
C GLU A 232 23.08 -13.49 9.79
N VAL A 233 21.76 -13.65 10.01
CA VAL A 233 20.93 -12.61 10.63
C VAL A 233 20.56 -12.96 12.07
N PHE A 234 20.98 -12.09 12.98
CA PHE A 234 20.49 -11.96 14.35
C PHE A 234 19.47 -10.82 14.42
N ALA A 235 18.40 -10.99 15.20
CA ALA A 235 17.32 -10.01 15.25
C ALA A 235 16.71 -9.87 16.63
N THR A 236 16.36 -8.63 17.00
CA THR A 236 15.56 -8.38 18.21
C THR A 236 14.16 -7.87 17.86
N ALA A 237 13.18 -8.31 18.65
CA ALA A 237 11.83 -7.74 18.66
C ALA A 237 11.19 -7.98 20.04
N SER A 238 10.10 -7.27 20.35
CA SER A 238 9.31 -7.58 21.55
C SER A 238 8.88 -9.05 21.55
N PRO A 239 8.86 -9.75 22.69
CA PRO A 239 8.54 -11.18 22.76
C PRO A 239 7.23 -11.58 22.05
N ALA A 240 6.19 -10.75 22.17
CA ALA A 240 4.91 -10.96 21.49
C ALA A 240 4.99 -11.01 19.95
N LYS A 241 6.09 -10.55 19.35
CA LYS A 241 6.33 -10.55 17.91
C LYS A 241 7.40 -11.56 17.47
N HIS A 242 7.93 -12.40 18.37
CA HIS A 242 8.86 -13.46 17.99
C HIS A 242 8.31 -14.46 16.95
N PRO A 243 7.00 -14.81 16.95
CA PRO A 243 6.43 -15.62 15.86
C PRO A 243 6.57 -14.96 14.48
N VAL A 244 6.60 -13.63 14.41
CA VAL A 244 6.85 -12.90 13.16
C VAL A 244 8.30 -13.08 12.72
N LEU A 245 9.27 -12.98 13.65
CA LEU A 245 10.68 -13.24 13.34
C LEU A 245 10.91 -14.66 12.85
N GLU A 246 10.22 -15.63 13.44
CA GLU A 246 10.25 -17.03 13.01
C GLU A 246 9.65 -17.22 11.62
N GLY A 247 8.50 -16.59 11.33
CA GLY A 247 7.91 -16.58 9.98
C GLY A 247 8.80 -15.87 8.95
N MET A 248 9.63 -14.93 9.40
CA MET A 248 10.70 -14.32 8.60
C MET A 248 11.92 -15.23 8.51
N GLY A 249 11.94 -16.45 9.05
CA GLY A 249 13.07 -17.39 8.98
C GLY A 249 14.20 -17.12 10.00
N VAL A 250 13.97 -16.29 11.02
CA VAL A 250 14.95 -16.08 12.11
C VAL A 250 14.70 -17.11 13.20
N GLY A 251 15.57 -18.12 13.23
CA GLY A 251 15.47 -19.25 14.16
C GLY A 251 15.63 -18.87 15.62
N ALA A 252 15.32 -19.80 16.52
CA ALA A 252 15.36 -19.57 17.96
C ALA A 252 16.75 -19.15 18.46
N GLY A 253 17.83 -19.68 17.88
CA GLY A 253 19.20 -19.28 18.25
C GLY A 253 19.54 -17.83 17.91
N HIS A 254 18.86 -17.23 16.93
CA HIS A 254 19.22 -15.93 16.35
C HIS A 254 18.19 -14.83 16.62
N ARG A 255 17.21 -15.07 17.49
CA ARG A 255 16.22 -14.08 17.89
C ARG A 255 16.30 -13.79 19.39
N ALA A 256 16.12 -12.54 19.79
CA ALA A 256 16.05 -12.14 21.19
C ALA A 256 15.02 -11.04 21.44
N SER A 257 14.76 -10.75 22.70
CA SER A 257 13.89 -9.64 23.11
C SER A 257 14.56 -8.31 22.77
N SER A 258 13.75 -7.32 22.40
CA SER A 258 14.18 -5.92 22.25
C SER A 258 13.78 -5.05 23.45
N ARG A 259 13.47 -5.66 24.58
CA ARG A 259 12.94 -5.01 25.79
C ARG A 259 13.85 -5.18 27.02
N ASP A 260 14.89 -5.97 26.87
CA ASP A 260 15.89 -6.32 27.88
C ASP A 260 17.24 -6.50 27.17
N LEU A 261 18.31 -6.59 27.95
CA LEU A 261 19.69 -6.67 27.46
C LEU A 261 20.16 -8.12 27.26
N ASP A 262 19.30 -9.12 27.48
CA ASP A 262 19.66 -10.55 27.40
C ASP A 262 20.11 -10.97 25.99
N PHE A 263 19.79 -10.17 24.97
CA PHE A 263 20.30 -10.37 23.62
C PHE A 263 21.83 -10.36 23.55
N GLU A 264 22.51 -9.59 24.41
CA GLU A 264 23.96 -9.47 24.42
C GLU A 264 24.61 -10.84 24.68
N GLU A 265 24.27 -11.47 25.81
CA GLU A 265 24.87 -12.74 26.19
C GLU A 265 24.39 -13.90 25.30
N ARG A 266 23.12 -13.86 24.89
CA ARG A 266 22.56 -14.88 24.00
C ARG A 266 23.27 -14.91 22.64
N PHE A 267 23.47 -13.75 22.02
CA PHE A 267 24.10 -13.68 20.71
C PHE A 267 25.62 -13.86 20.80
N ARG A 268 26.25 -13.43 21.88
CA ARG A 268 27.65 -13.77 22.18
C ARG A 268 27.83 -15.29 22.27
N SER A 269 26.96 -15.98 23.01
CA SER A 269 26.99 -17.44 23.10
C SER A 269 26.74 -18.11 21.75
N ALA A 270 25.75 -17.65 20.99
CA ALA A 270 25.42 -18.20 19.67
C ALA A 270 26.54 -18.01 18.64
N THR A 271 27.38 -16.98 18.80
CA THR A 271 28.55 -16.71 17.94
C THR A 271 29.85 -17.30 18.49
N GLY A 272 29.79 -18.16 19.51
CA GLY A 272 30.98 -18.79 20.11
C GLY A 272 31.90 -17.79 20.82
N GLY A 273 31.35 -16.70 21.36
CA GLY A 273 32.07 -15.64 22.04
C GLY A 273 32.60 -14.53 21.10
N ARG A 274 32.48 -14.70 19.78
CA ARG A 274 33.04 -13.78 18.79
C ARG A 274 32.30 -12.44 18.71
N GLY A 275 30.98 -12.44 18.89
CA GLY A 275 30.14 -11.28 18.63
C GLY A 275 29.69 -11.19 17.17
N VAL A 276 29.10 -10.05 16.79
CA VAL A 276 28.54 -9.79 15.46
C VAL A 276 29.36 -8.79 14.65
N ASP A 277 29.34 -8.88 13.31
CA ASP A 277 30.20 -8.06 12.44
C ASP A 277 29.60 -6.67 12.15
N VAL A 278 28.28 -6.61 12.03
CA VAL A 278 27.54 -5.38 11.76
C VAL A 278 26.32 -5.30 12.69
N VAL A 279 26.06 -4.14 13.27
CA VAL A 279 24.79 -3.84 13.94
C VAL A 279 24.08 -2.74 13.17
N LEU A 280 22.84 -2.99 12.77
CA LEU A 280 21.91 -1.95 12.35
C LEU A 280 21.03 -1.57 13.56
N ASN A 281 21.40 -0.48 14.23
CA ASN A 281 20.79 -0.08 15.49
C ASN A 281 19.64 0.91 15.30
N SER A 282 18.63 0.79 16.16
CA SER A 282 17.52 1.72 16.32
C SER A 282 17.08 1.89 17.78
N LEU A 283 17.82 1.30 18.73
CA LEU A 283 17.58 1.42 20.17
C LEU A 283 18.49 2.50 20.75
N ALA A 284 18.30 2.85 22.02
CA ALA A 284 19.03 3.93 22.69
C ALA A 284 19.48 3.50 24.09
N GLY A 285 20.39 4.29 24.69
CA GLY A 285 20.89 4.08 26.04
C GLY A 285 21.68 2.78 26.17
N GLU A 286 21.44 2.05 27.25
CA GLU A 286 22.15 0.81 27.58
C GLU A 286 22.04 -0.26 26.49
N PHE A 287 21.00 -0.22 25.64
CA PHE A 287 20.86 -1.10 24.48
C PHE A 287 21.93 -0.82 23.43
N THR A 288 22.27 0.44 23.18
CA THR A 288 23.35 0.83 22.27
C THR A 288 24.69 0.39 22.85
N ASP A 289 24.90 0.58 24.16
CA ASP A 289 26.15 0.19 24.81
C ASP A 289 26.35 -1.34 24.80
N ALA A 290 25.28 -2.10 25.03
CA ALA A 290 25.27 -3.57 24.87
C ALA A 290 25.56 -4.00 23.43
N SER A 291 25.02 -3.27 22.45
CA SER A 291 25.29 -3.54 21.03
C SER A 291 26.74 -3.27 20.66
N LEU A 292 27.35 -2.21 21.19
CA LEU A 292 28.77 -1.90 21.00
C LEU A 292 29.67 -2.97 21.61
N ARG A 293 29.36 -3.48 22.80
CA ARG A 293 30.09 -4.60 23.44
C ARG A 293 29.88 -5.95 22.76
N LEU A 294 28.82 -6.11 21.97
CA LEU A 294 28.53 -7.33 21.23
C LEU A 294 29.23 -7.39 19.87
N LEU A 295 29.76 -6.26 19.37
CA LEU A 295 30.49 -6.25 18.11
C LEU A 295 31.77 -7.07 18.20
N ALA A 296 32.06 -7.82 17.14
CA ALA A 296 33.34 -8.48 16.94
C ALA A 296 34.46 -7.45 16.69
N THR A 297 35.72 -7.88 16.80
CA THR A 297 36.87 -7.04 16.44
C THR A 297 36.74 -6.52 15.01
N GLY A 298 36.86 -5.20 14.82
CA GLY A 298 36.64 -4.55 13.52
C GLY A 298 35.17 -4.42 13.12
N GLY A 299 34.25 -4.69 14.04
CA GLY A 299 32.81 -4.57 13.86
C GLY A 299 32.35 -3.14 13.61
N ARG A 300 31.14 -3.00 13.08
CA ARG A 300 30.57 -1.73 12.62
C ARG A 300 29.14 -1.55 13.16
N LEU A 301 28.91 -0.51 13.95
CA LEU A 301 27.56 -0.08 14.34
C LEU A 301 27.09 1.03 13.41
N VAL A 302 25.97 0.81 12.74
CA VAL A 302 25.28 1.80 11.92
C VAL A 302 24.00 2.22 12.64
N GLU A 303 23.97 3.47 13.09
CA GLU A 303 22.94 4.04 13.95
C GLU A 303 21.91 4.83 13.13
N MET A 304 20.63 4.44 13.22
CA MET A 304 19.52 5.19 12.60
C MET A 304 18.72 6.01 13.62
N GLY A 305 18.96 5.83 14.92
CA GLY A 305 18.40 6.61 16.00
C GLY A 305 18.90 8.05 16.00
N LYS A 306 18.18 8.96 16.67
CA LYS A 306 18.49 10.40 16.68
C LYS A 306 18.67 11.04 18.06
N THR A 307 18.22 10.37 19.12
CA THR A 307 18.12 10.98 20.46
C THR A 307 19.34 10.71 21.35
N ASP A 308 20.16 9.71 21.03
CA ASP A 308 21.28 9.25 21.87
C ASP A 308 22.51 8.92 21.01
N LEU A 309 22.96 9.90 20.22
CA LEU A 309 24.10 9.71 19.32
C LEU A 309 25.42 9.67 20.11
N ARG A 310 26.29 8.73 19.76
CA ARG A 310 27.66 8.64 20.28
C ARG A 310 28.65 9.40 19.40
N ASP A 311 29.76 9.81 20.00
CA ASP A 311 30.91 10.34 19.27
C ASP A 311 31.71 9.19 18.62
N PRO A 312 31.89 9.16 17.28
CA PRO A 312 32.61 8.10 16.61
C PRO A 312 34.04 7.87 17.13
N ASP A 313 34.77 8.94 17.45
CA ASP A 313 36.16 8.86 17.90
C ASP A 313 36.24 8.29 19.33
N ALA A 314 35.28 8.65 20.20
CA ALA A 314 35.13 8.03 21.51
C ALA A 314 34.83 6.54 21.41
N VAL A 315 33.87 6.14 20.57
CA VAL A 315 33.53 4.72 20.39
C VAL A 315 34.73 3.93 19.86
N ALA A 316 35.46 4.47 18.89
CA ALA A 316 36.65 3.82 18.36
C ALA A 316 37.73 3.60 19.44
N ARG A 317 37.95 4.58 20.32
CA ARG A 317 38.93 4.46 21.42
C ARG A 317 38.49 3.48 22.51
N GLU A 318 37.22 3.48 22.87
CA GLU A 318 36.69 2.72 24.01
C GLU A 318 36.37 1.27 23.65
N HIS A 319 35.88 1.03 22.44
CA HIS A 319 35.41 -0.28 21.99
C HIS A 319 36.25 -0.88 20.86
N GLY A 320 37.09 -0.11 20.17
CA GLY A 320 37.88 -0.62 19.03
C GLY A 320 37.04 -0.97 17.80
N VAL A 321 35.86 -0.37 17.67
CA VAL A 321 34.88 -0.62 16.61
C VAL A 321 34.49 0.66 15.90
N ALA A 322 33.95 0.54 14.69
CA ALA A 322 33.44 1.69 13.95
C ALA A 322 32.00 2.02 14.37
N TYR A 323 31.70 3.30 14.55
CA TYR A 323 30.35 3.80 14.79
C TYR A 323 30.01 4.86 13.76
N ARG A 324 28.82 4.75 13.17
CA ARG A 324 28.32 5.74 12.21
C ARG A 324 26.82 5.96 12.35
N ALA A 325 26.46 7.15 12.83
CA ALA A 325 25.10 7.65 12.73
C ALA A 325 24.82 8.18 11.32
N PHE A 326 23.59 8.03 10.84
CA PHE A 326 23.20 8.54 9.53
C PHE A 326 21.75 9.01 9.47
N ASP A 327 21.50 9.98 8.60
CA ASP A 327 20.17 10.35 8.12
C ASP A 327 20.13 10.11 6.61
N LEU A 328 19.34 9.13 6.16
CA LEU A 328 19.24 8.77 4.75
C LEU A 328 18.98 9.98 3.84
N ILE A 329 18.06 10.87 4.23
CA ILE A 329 17.64 11.98 3.37
C ILE A 329 18.72 13.04 3.32
N ALA A 330 19.29 13.40 4.47
CA ALA A 330 20.34 14.42 4.56
C ALA A 330 21.68 13.94 3.95
N ASP A 331 22.04 12.67 4.12
CA ASP A 331 23.38 12.18 3.83
C ASP A 331 23.54 11.64 2.41
N ALA A 332 22.50 11.02 1.84
CA ALA A 332 22.62 10.35 0.54
C ALA A 332 22.49 11.36 -0.63
N GLY A 333 21.58 12.33 -0.50
CA GLY A 333 21.24 13.27 -1.56
C GLY A 333 20.48 12.64 -2.76
N PRO A 334 19.85 13.46 -3.63
CA PRO A 334 18.95 12.97 -4.68
C PRO A 334 19.59 12.00 -5.68
N GLU A 335 20.83 12.26 -6.10
CA GLU A 335 21.53 11.44 -7.10
C GLU A 335 21.83 10.03 -6.57
N ARG A 336 22.21 9.92 -5.30
CA ARG A 336 22.48 8.61 -4.68
C ARG A 336 21.18 7.87 -4.44
N ILE A 337 20.15 8.56 -3.95
CA ILE A 337 18.83 7.98 -3.73
C ILE A 337 18.27 7.41 -5.04
N GLY A 338 18.40 8.13 -6.16
CA GLY A 338 17.98 7.63 -7.47
C GLY A 338 18.72 6.36 -7.90
N ARG A 339 20.04 6.29 -7.71
CA ARG A 339 20.80 5.06 -7.99
C ARG A 339 20.36 3.89 -7.12
N LEU A 340 20.12 4.14 -5.83
CA LEU A 340 19.66 3.12 -4.90
C LEU A 340 18.25 2.63 -5.23
N LEU A 341 17.33 3.54 -5.57
CA LEU A 341 15.98 3.18 -6.02
C LEU A 341 16.01 2.34 -7.30
N ALA A 342 16.89 2.65 -8.25
CA ALA A 342 17.05 1.86 -9.46
C ALA A 342 17.52 0.43 -9.14
N ALA A 343 18.58 0.29 -8.32
CA ALA A 343 19.10 -1.01 -7.90
C ALA A 343 18.04 -1.84 -7.12
N LEU A 344 17.32 -1.20 -6.19
CA LEU A 344 16.22 -1.84 -5.47
C LEU A 344 15.09 -2.25 -6.41
N GLY A 345 14.78 -1.44 -7.42
CA GLY A 345 13.80 -1.75 -8.46
C GLY A 345 14.10 -3.04 -9.20
N GLU A 346 15.37 -3.27 -9.57
CA GLU A 346 15.81 -4.52 -10.19
C GLU A 346 15.61 -5.73 -9.26
N LEU A 347 15.93 -5.57 -7.96
CA LEU A 347 15.74 -6.64 -6.97
C LEU A 347 14.26 -6.95 -6.70
N PHE A 348 13.39 -5.93 -6.72
CA PHE A 348 11.94 -6.13 -6.63
C PHE A 348 11.40 -6.85 -7.87
N ALA A 349 11.85 -6.44 -9.07
CA ALA A 349 11.43 -7.06 -10.32
C ALA A 349 11.88 -8.53 -10.43
N ALA A 350 13.07 -8.85 -9.91
CA ALA A 350 13.57 -10.22 -9.82
C ALA A 350 12.90 -11.06 -8.72
N GLY A 351 12.09 -10.45 -7.85
CA GLY A 351 11.49 -11.10 -6.69
C GLY A 351 12.50 -11.45 -5.58
N ALA A 352 13.72 -10.92 -5.64
CA ALA A 352 14.75 -11.11 -4.63
C ALA A 352 14.41 -10.35 -3.32
N LEU A 353 13.71 -9.23 -3.45
CA LEU A 353 13.10 -8.48 -2.35
C LEU A 353 11.59 -8.38 -2.59
N THR A 354 10.80 -8.44 -1.52
CA THR A 354 9.34 -8.52 -1.59
C THR A 354 8.67 -7.43 -0.75
N ALA A 355 7.42 -7.11 -1.11
CA ALA A 355 6.63 -6.10 -0.40
C ALA A 355 6.50 -6.42 1.09
N LEU A 356 6.60 -5.38 1.93
CA LEU A 356 6.42 -5.52 3.38
C LEU A 356 4.93 -5.67 3.73
N PRO A 357 4.59 -6.36 4.84
CA PRO A 357 3.22 -6.33 5.37
C PRO A 357 2.76 -4.89 5.66
N VAL A 358 1.59 -4.51 5.15
CA VAL A 358 1.04 -3.16 5.29
C VAL A 358 -0.22 -3.16 6.13
N THR A 359 -0.29 -2.23 7.09
CA THR A 359 -1.54 -1.85 7.76
C THR A 359 -1.96 -0.46 7.27
N ALA A 360 -3.07 -0.39 6.54
CA ALA A 360 -3.56 0.84 5.96
C ALA A 360 -4.54 1.57 6.89
N TRP A 361 -4.39 2.89 6.98
CA TRP A 361 -5.28 3.83 7.66
C TRP A 361 -5.77 4.87 6.66
N ARG A 362 -6.96 5.43 6.85
CA ARG A 362 -7.37 6.60 6.05
C ARG A 362 -6.52 7.81 6.43
N LEU A 363 -6.20 8.69 5.48
CA LEU A 363 -5.51 9.95 5.74
C LEU A 363 -6.16 10.77 6.88
N GLY A 364 -7.51 10.82 6.91
CA GLY A 364 -8.25 11.49 7.97
C GLY A 364 -8.04 10.92 9.38
N ARG A 365 -7.47 9.71 9.51
CA ARG A 365 -7.13 9.05 10.78
C ARG A 365 -5.63 9.03 11.06
N ALA A 366 -4.84 9.90 10.43
CA ALA A 366 -3.39 9.94 10.57
C ALA A 366 -2.92 9.98 12.04
N GLY A 367 -3.61 10.71 12.93
CA GLY A 367 -3.22 10.75 14.34
C GLY A 367 -3.40 9.41 15.10
N GLN A 368 -4.42 8.62 14.74
CA GLN A 368 -4.56 7.24 15.25
C GLN A 368 -3.39 6.36 14.78
N ALA A 369 -3.03 6.48 13.50
CA ALA A 369 -1.91 5.73 12.93
C ALA A 369 -0.56 6.13 13.57
N LEU A 370 -0.30 7.43 13.75
CA LEU A 370 0.90 7.94 14.42
C LEU A 370 0.97 7.50 15.89
N ARG A 371 -0.13 7.48 16.63
CA ARG A 371 -0.17 6.89 18.00
C ARG A 371 0.13 5.40 18.00
N GLN A 372 -0.36 4.65 17.01
CA GLN A 372 -0.04 3.22 16.91
C GLN A 372 1.45 3.02 16.63
N LEU A 373 2.01 3.87 15.78
CA LEU A 373 3.43 3.88 15.44
C LEU A 373 4.30 4.22 16.66
N SER A 374 3.98 5.28 17.39
CA SER A 374 4.75 5.74 18.58
C SER A 374 4.79 4.69 19.69
N ARG A 375 3.74 3.87 19.82
CA ARG A 375 3.68 2.76 20.79
C ARG A 375 4.38 1.49 20.30
N ALA A 376 4.95 1.49 19.09
CA ALA A 376 5.63 0.35 18.47
C ALA A 376 4.80 -0.94 18.43
N ARG A 377 3.46 -0.84 18.35
CA ARG A 377 2.55 -2.00 18.37
C ARG A 377 2.30 -2.62 17.01
N HIS A 378 2.64 -1.92 15.94
CA HIS A 378 2.47 -2.39 14.57
C HIS A 378 3.57 -3.39 14.17
N THR A 379 3.29 -4.19 13.16
CA THR A 379 4.26 -5.07 12.49
C THR A 379 4.30 -4.67 11.02
N GLY A 380 5.49 -4.65 10.41
CA GLY A 380 5.68 -4.16 9.05
C GLY A 380 5.56 -2.65 8.97
N LYS A 381 4.78 -2.14 8.02
CA LYS A 381 4.65 -0.70 7.73
C LYS A 381 3.22 -0.21 7.91
N LEU A 382 3.06 1.00 8.45
CA LEU A 382 1.80 1.72 8.42
C LEU A 382 1.76 2.62 7.18
N VAL A 383 0.61 2.66 6.52
CA VAL A 383 0.40 3.48 5.32
C VAL A 383 -0.90 4.26 5.45
N LEU A 384 -0.90 5.50 4.97
CA LEU A 384 -2.09 6.34 4.85
C LEU A 384 -2.67 6.21 3.44
N ASP A 385 -3.89 5.70 3.32
CA ASP A 385 -4.70 5.78 2.11
C ASP A 385 -5.14 7.23 1.91
N VAL A 386 -4.67 7.81 0.81
CA VAL A 386 -5.00 9.17 0.40
C VAL A 386 -6.16 9.09 -0.59
N PRO A 387 -7.37 9.54 -0.20
CA PRO A 387 -8.51 9.47 -1.09
C PRO A 387 -8.24 10.33 -2.34
N PRO A 388 -8.43 9.80 -3.55
CA PRO A 388 -8.26 10.58 -4.76
C PRO A 388 -9.25 11.75 -4.74
N ALA A 389 -8.76 12.96 -5.03
CA ALA A 389 -9.64 14.07 -5.32
C ALA A 389 -10.52 13.68 -6.55
N PRO A 390 -11.82 13.97 -6.53
CA PRO A 390 -12.64 13.78 -7.72
C PRO A 390 -12.10 14.65 -8.85
N ASP A 391 -11.71 14.03 -9.96
CA ASP A 391 -11.26 14.73 -11.17
C ASP A 391 -12.47 15.32 -11.90
N PRO A 392 -12.57 16.66 -12.04
CA PRO A 392 -13.68 17.28 -12.76
C PRO A 392 -13.75 16.89 -14.23
N GLU A 393 -12.60 16.60 -14.84
CA GLU A 393 -12.50 16.18 -16.25
C GLU A 393 -12.55 14.65 -16.39
N GLY A 394 -12.54 13.94 -15.26
CA GLY A 394 -12.77 12.50 -15.17
C GLY A 394 -14.24 12.12 -15.34
N THR A 395 -14.48 10.87 -15.73
CA THR A 395 -15.84 10.31 -15.82
C THR A 395 -16.24 9.61 -14.53
N VAL A 396 -17.33 10.04 -13.90
CA VAL A 396 -17.94 9.34 -12.76
C VAL A 396 -19.07 8.44 -13.25
N LEU A 397 -18.99 7.16 -12.87
CA LEU A 397 -20.02 6.17 -13.14
C LEU A 397 -21.01 6.09 -11.97
N ILE A 398 -22.31 6.24 -12.26
CA ILE A 398 -23.39 6.08 -11.28
C ILE A 398 -24.29 4.91 -11.69
N THR A 399 -24.20 3.79 -10.94
CA THR A 399 -25.08 2.63 -11.12
C THR A 399 -26.42 2.85 -10.43
N GLY A 400 -27.52 2.60 -11.14
CA GLY A 400 -28.84 3.07 -10.69
C GLY A 400 -29.02 4.57 -10.91
N GLY A 401 -28.21 5.18 -11.78
CA GLY A 401 -28.10 6.64 -11.93
C GLY A 401 -29.38 7.35 -12.41
N THR A 402 -30.34 6.61 -12.98
CA THR A 402 -31.63 7.15 -13.40
C THR A 402 -32.74 6.96 -12.35
N GLY A 403 -32.42 6.47 -11.16
CA GLY A 403 -33.36 6.42 -10.03
C GLY A 403 -33.28 7.69 -9.19
N THR A 404 -34.22 7.90 -8.26
CA THR A 404 -34.33 9.12 -7.43
C THR A 404 -33.01 9.49 -6.74
N LEU A 405 -32.42 8.56 -5.98
CA LEU A 405 -31.13 8.81 -5.31
C LEU A 405 -29.98 9.00 -6.30
N GLY A 406 -29.98 8.24 -7.41
CA GLY A 406 -28.96 8.35 -8.46
C GLY A 406 -28.94 9.73 -9.11
N GLY A 407 -30.12 10.29 -9.39
CA GLY A 407 -30.29 11.64 -9.93
C GLY A 407 -29.84 12.73 -8.93
N LEU A 408 -30.21 12.61 -7.66
CA LEU A 408 -29.77 13.53 -6.61
C LEU A 408 -28.25 13.51 -6.42
N ILE A 409 -27.63 12.33 -6.43
CA ILE A 409 -26.17 12.19 -6.35
C ILE A 409 -25.52 12.78 -7.59
N ALA A 410 -26.07 12.53 -8.78
CA ALA A 410 -25.57 13.12 -10.03
C ALA A 410 -25.57 14.65 -9.96
N GLU A 411 -26.69 15.26 -9.55
CA GLU A 411 -26.80 16.71 -9.39
C GLU A 411 -25.83 17.25 -8.31
N HIS A 412 -25.72 16.56 -7.18
CA HIS A 412 -24.80 16.95 -6.11
C HIS A 412 -23.33 16.91 -6.56
N LEU A 413 -22.90 15.83 -7.21
CA LEU A 413 -21.55 15.73 -7.78
C LEU A 413 -21.29 16.83 -8.82
N VAL A 414 -22.34 17.20 -9.55
CA VAL A 414 -22.28 18.24 -10.56
C VAL A 414 -22.10 19.62 -9.92
N ARG A 415 -22.98 19.98 -8.98
CA ARG A 415 -23.04 21.33 -8.38
C ARG A 415 -21.97 21.55 -7.33
N SER A 416 -21.76 20.58 -6.44
CA SER A 416 -20.89 20.72 -5.27
C SER A 416 -19.47 20.21 -5.51
N ARG A 417 -19.26 19.31 -6.48
CA ARG A 417 -17.94 18.71 -6.75
C ARG A 417 -17.38 19.05 -8.14
N GLY A 418 -18.16 19.74 -8.98
CA GLY A 418 -17.72 20.21 -10.30
C GLY A 418 -17.51 19.13 -11.36
N ILE A 419 -17.97 17.88 -11.13
CA ILE A 419 -17.74 16.74 -12.03
C ILE A 419 -18.41 16.93 -13.39
N ARG A 420 -17.66 17.00 -14.50
CA ARG A 420 -18.20 17.34 -15.82
C ARG A 420 -18.65 16.15 -16.66
N HIS A 421 -18.16 14.94 -16.37
CA HIS A 421 -18.53 13.77 -17.14
C HIS A 421 -19.20 12.74 -16.25
N LEU A 422 -20.47 12.46 -16.53
CA LEU A 422 -21.26 11.45 -15.83
C LEU A 422 -21.69 10.34 -16.79
N LEU A 423 -21.50 9.10 -16.35
CA LEU A 423 -22.09 7.92 -16.98
C LEU A 423 -23.18 7.39 -16.06
N LEU A 424 -24.44 7.56 -16.46
CA LEU A 424 -25.59 7.07 -15.70
C LEU A 424 -25.97 5.69 -16.21
N LEU A 425 -25.69 4.65 -15.42
CA LEU A 425 -26.06 3.27 -15.76
C LEU A 425 -27.37 2.91 -15.07
N SER A 426 -28.33 2.41 -15.86
CA SER A 426 -29.53 1.78 -15.34
C SER A 426 -30.07 0.75 -16.32
N ARG A 427 -30.94 -0.14 -15.83
CA ARG A 427 -31.53 -1.20 -16.67
C ARG A 427 -32.40 -0.64 -17.80
N ARG A 428 -33.12 0.46 -17.54
CA ARG A 428 -34.00 1.11 -18.53
C ARG A 428 -33.28 2.20 -19.32
N GLY A 429 -32.09 2.62 -18.88
CA GLY A 429 -31.30 3.64 -19.55
C GLY A 429 -32.09 4.95 -19.73
N PRO A 430 -32.02 5.58 -20.92
CA PRO A 430 -32.80 6.78 -21.25
C PRO A 430 -34.32 6.61 -21.15
N ASP A 431 -34.84 5.37 -21.22
CA ASP A 431 -36.28 5.08 -21.14
C ASP A 431 -36.81 5.07 -19.69
N ALA A 432 -35.95 5.33 -18.69
CA ALA A 432 -36.39 5.50 -17.32
C ALA A 432 -37.17 6.82 -17.13
N PRO A 433 -38.28 6.83 -16.37
CA PRO A 433 -38.97 8.07 -16.01
C PRO A 433 -37.99 9.07 -15.39
N GLY A 434 -38.01 10.33 -15.87
CA GLY A 434 -37.11 11.40 -15.41
C GLY A 434 -35.69 11.37 -15.98
N ALA A 435 -35.29 10.37 -16.77
CA ALA A 435 -33.94 10.32 -17.37
C ALA A 435 -33.69 11.42 -18.41
N GLY A 436 -34.73 11.87 -19.12
CA GLY A 436 -34.64 12.99 -20.06
C GLY A 436 -34.29 14.31 -19.37
N GLU A 437 -34.82 14.54 -18.16
CA GLU A 437 -34.52 15.73 -17.34
C GLU A 437 -33.08 15.70 -16.82
N LEU A 438 -32.57 14.51 -16.49
CA LEU A 438 -31.18 14.29 -16.04
C LEU A 438 -30.13 14.43 -17.16
N THR A 439 -30.54 14.47 -18.43
CA THR A 439 -29.65 14.52 -19.61
C THR A 439 -29.90 15.73 -20.51
N GLY A 440 -30.85 16.61 -20.16
CA GLY A 440 -31.31 17.71 -20.98
C GLY A 440 -30.35 18.92 -21.04
N PRO A 441 -30.51 19.84 -22.03
CA PRO A 441 -29.56 20.93 -22.32
C PRO A 441 -29.38 21.97 -21.19
N GLY A 442 -30.29 22.04 -20.22
CA GLY A 442 -30.17 22.88 -19.02
C GLY A 442 -29.36 22.23 -17.88
N SER A 443 -29.16 20.91 -17.94
CA SER A 443 -28.15 20.23 -17.15
C SER A 443 -26.83 20.42 -17.88
N ALA A 444 -26.08 21.48 -17.57
CA ALA A 444 -24.75 21.66 -18.14
C ALA A 444 -23.96 20.37 -17.89
N ARG A 445 -23.71 19.52 -18.92
CA ARG A 445 -22.71 18.41 -19.04
C ARG A 445 -23.13 17.28 -20.00
N SER A 446 -22.14 16.56 -20.54
CA SER A 446 -22.36 15.39 -21.40
C SER A 446 -22.70 14.14 -20.56
N ALA A 447 -23.96 13.98 -20.15
CA ALA A 447 -24.45 12.74 -19.55
C ALA A 447 -24.87 11.76 -20.66
N ARG A 448 -24.33 10.53 -20.64
CA ARG A 448 -24.79 9.46 -21.54
C ARG A 448 -25.51 8.39 -20.73
N GLY A 449 -26.75 8.09 -21.09
CA GLY A 449 -27.46 6.92 -20.60
C GLY A 449 -27.12 5.70 -21.46
N CYS A 450 -26.56 4.66 -20.86
CA CYS A 450 -26.33 3.38 -21.53
C CYS A 450 -27.27 2.33 -20.95
N GLY A 451 -28.18 1.80 -21.79
CA GLY A 451 -29.02 0.65 -21.45
C GLY A 451 -28.27 -0.66 -21.65
N TRP A 452 -28.43 -1.62 -20.73
CA TRP A 452 -28.00 -3.00 -20.94
C TRP A 452 -29.06 -3.76 -21.74
N PRO A 453 -28.70 -4.59 -22.74
CA PRO A 453 -29.66 -5.48 -23.36
C PRO A 453 -30.19 -6.48 -22.33
N ARG A 454 -31.50 -6.73 -22.37
CA ARG A 454 -32.14 -7.77 -21.56
C ARG A 454 -31.45 -9.11 -21.81
N TRP A 455 -30.90 -9.72 -20.76
CA TRP A 455 -30.60 -11.15 -20.77
C TRP A 455 -31.93 -11.90 -20.74
N THR A 456 -32.49 -12.19 -21.91
CA THR A 456 -33.55 -13.19 -22.04
C THR A 456 -32.89 -14.56 -22.04
N SER A 457 -33.17 -15.36 -21.02
CA SER A 457 -32.80 -16.77 -20.98
C SER A 457 -33.36 -17.49 -22.21
N GLY A 458 -32.45 -17.96 -23.06
CA GLY A 458 -32.73 -18.99 -24.06
C GLY A 458 -33.16 -18.49 -25.43
N THR A 459 -32.20 -18.03 -26.25
CA THR A 459 -32.14 -18.40 -27.68
C THR A 459 -30.77 -18.05 -28.25
N ARG A 460 -30.04 -19.04 -28.79
CA ARG A 460 -28.85 -18.80 -29.62
C ARG A 460 -29.30 -18.14 -30.93
N GLN A 461 -29.01 -16.86 -31.10
CA GLN A 461 -29.02 -16.23 -32.42
C GLN A 461 -27.66 -15.58 -32.68
N ARG A 462 -27.00 -16.07 -33.74
CA ARG A 462 -25.87 -15.42 -34.38
C ARG A 462 -26.42 -14.18 -35.09
N SER A 463 -26.02 -12.98 -34.67
CA SER A 463 -26.15 -11.78 -35.48
C SER A 463 -24.85 -11.00 -35.44
N ALA A 464 -24.19 -10.95 -36.59
CA ALA A 464 -23.10 -10.04 -36.88
C ALA A 464 -23.65 -8.60 -36.88
N GLY A 465 -23.36 -7.83 -35.83
CA GLY A 465 -23.68 -6.40 -35.76
C GLY A 465 -22.41 -5.62 -35.50
N ARG A 466 -21.80 -5.08 -36.55
CA ARG A 466 -20.72 -4.10 -36.43
C ARG A 466 -21.31 -2.81 -35.85
N SER A 467 -20.98 -2.48 -34.62
CA SER A 467 -21.16 -1.13 -34.08
C SER A 467 -20.16 -0.19 -34.78
N ARG A 468 -20.65 0.60 -35.74
CA ARG A 468 -19.90 1.75 -36.28
C ARG A 468 -19.84 2.82 -35.19
N VAL A 469 -18.66 3.03 -34.63
CA VAL A 469 -18.33 4.21 -33.82
C VAL A 469 -18.30 5.41 -34.76
N SER A 470 -19.26 6.32 -34.61
CA SER A 470 -19.26 7.63 -35.26
C SER A 470 -18.80 8.67 -34.24
N THR A 471 -17.53 9.06 -34.29
CA THR A 471 -17.04 10.27 -33.63
C THR A 471 -17.25 11.45 -34.58
N ARG A 472 -18.29 12.26 -34.37
CA ARG A 472 -18.38 13.60 -34.97
C ARG A 472 -17.43 14.53 -34.21
N ARG A 473 -16.27 14.82 -34.79
CA ARG A 473 -15.45 15.99 -34.41
C ARG A 473 -16.14 17.24 -34.94
N ILE A 474 -16.37 18.22 -34.07
CA ILE A 474 -16.75 19.58 -34.46
C ILE A 474 -15.51 20.23 -35.10
N ARG A 475 -15.65 20.73 -36.34
CA ARG A 475 -14.63 21.51 -37.06
C ARG A 475 -14.75 22.98 -36.64
N SER A 476 -13.61 23.62 -36.38
CA SER A 476 -13.41 25.07 -36.51
C SER A 476 -12.64 25.37 -37.81
N PRO A 477 -12.74 26.59 -38.38
CA PRO A 477 -12.43 26.82 -39.79
C PRO A 477 -10.92 26.97 -40.09
N ALA A 478 -10.65 26.58 -41.33
CA ALA A 478 -9.42 26.60 -42.13
C ALA A 478 -8.24 27.51 -41.73
N SER A 479 -7.05 26.91 -41.75
CA SER A 479 -5.93 27.39 -42.59
C SER A 479 -5.09 26.21 -43.10
N SER A 480 -4.58 26.37 -44.32
CA SER A 480 -3.81 25.47 -45.20
C SER A 480 -2.57 24.85 -44.51
N THR A 481 -1.99 23.68 -44.83
CA THR A 481 -1.65 23.10 -46.14
C THR A 481 -0.98 21.72 -45.94
N ARG A 482 -0.96 20.91 -47.01
CA ARG A 482 -0.05 19.78 -47.34
C ARG A 482 -0.37 18.36 -46.82
N ARG A 483 -0.49 17.47 -47.82
CA ARG A 483 -0.70 16.02 -47.81
C ARG A 483 0.62 15.27 -47.57
N ALA A 484 0.55 14.13 -46.90
CA ALA A 484 1.40 12.97 -47.19
C ALA A 484 0.65 11.67 -46.82
N SER A 485 0.44 10.84 -47.83
CA SER A 485 -0.03 9.44 -47.80
C SER A 485 1.05 8.48 -47.29
N TRP A 486 0.73 7.29 -46.78
CA TRP A 486 1.29 5.95 -47.12
C TRP A 486 0.54 4.83 -46.34
N PRO A 487 0.57 3.54 -46.79
CA PRO A 487 -0.59 2.62 -46.77
C PRO A 487 -0.50 1.41 -45.83
N THR A 488 -1.63 0.71 -45.74
CA THR A 488 -1.96 -0.54 -45.04
C THR A 488 -1.58 -1.80 -45.83
N ARG A 489 -1.04 -2.83 -45.16
CA ARG A 489 -1.03 -4.28 -45.50
C ARG A 489 -0.71 -5.06 -44.21
N CYS A 490 -1.02 -6.34 -43.95
CA CYS A 490 -1.90 -7.40 -44.42
C CYS A 490 -1.68 -8.56 -43.42
N CYS A 491 -2.69 -9.33 -43.01
CA CYS A 491 -2.47 -10.72 -42.54
C CYS A 491 -3.75 -11.57 -42.68
N PRO A 492 -3.72 -12.78 -43.28
CA PRO A 492 -4.91 -13.54 -43.64
C PRO A 492 -5.30 -14.64 -42.64
N ARG A 493 -6.57 -15.04 -42.75
CA ARG A 493 -7.29 -16.10 -42.03
C ARG A 493 -6.83 -17.52 -42.41
N ARG A 494 -6.92 -18.47 -41.46
CA ARG A 494 -6.98 -19.92 -41.73
C ARG A 494 -8.38 -20.48 -41.46
N THR A 495 -8.97 -21.06 -42.50
CA THR A 495 -9.96 -22.16 -42.51
C THR A 495 -9.27 -23.44 -42.00
N GLY A 496 -9.87 -24.47 -41.41
CA GLY A 496 -11.24 -25.01 -41.35
C GLY A 496 -11.11 -26.54 -41.46
N SER A 497 -11.84 -27.33 -40.68
CA SER A 497 -12.18 -28.72 -41.04
C SER A 497 -13.32 -29.25 -40.17
N ALA A 498 -14.18 -30.02 -40.82
CA ALA A 498 -15.50 -30.45 -40.38
C ALA A 498 -15.53 -31.98 -40.27
N TRP A 499 -16.33 -32.54 -39.36
CA TRP A 499 -16.94 -33.86 -39.53
C TRP A 499 -18.34 -33.91 -38.91
N ARG A 500 -19.29 -34.37 -39.73
CA ARG A 500 -20.68 -34.82 -39.48
C ARG A 500 -20.60 -36.36 -39.55
N ARG A 501 -21.32 -37.23 -38.84
CA ARG A 501 -22.78 -37.47 -38.77
C ARG A 501 -22.97 -38.75 -37.92
N SER A 502 -24.08 -38.84 -37.19
CA SER A 502 -25.04 -39.97 -37.17
C SER A 502 -25.72 -40.07 -35.79
N GLY A 503 -27.00 -40.43 -35.78
CA GLY A 503 -27.78 -40.57 -34.55
C GLY A 503 -28.92 -41.55 -34.71
N ARG A 504 -29.40 -42.10 -33.57
CA ARG A 504 -30.78 -42.58 -33.26
C ARG A 504 -30.82 -43.19 -31.82
N PRO A 505 -31.98 -43.46 -31.16
CA PRO A 505 -32.36 -42.72 -29.94
C PRO A 505 -32.84 -43.54 -28.69
N ARG A 506 -33.08 -42.80 -27.57
CA ARG A 506 -33.91 -43.05 -26.33
C ARG A 506 -33.30 -43.92 -25.19
N PRO A 507 -33.75 -43.83 -23.89
CA PRO A 507 -34.88 -43.09 -23.27
C PRO A 507 -34.55 -42.28 -21.98
N ARG A 508 -35.58 -41.61 -21.43
CA ARG A 508 -35.62 -40.71 -20.25
C ARG A 508 -35.12 -41.35 -18.94
N ARG A 509 -34.32 -40.62 -18.14
CA ARG A 509 -34.12 -40.83 -16.69
C ARG A 509 -34.14 -39.48 -15.92
N ARG A 510 -34.58 -39.58 -14.66
CA ARG A 510 -34.90 -38.53 -13.65
C ARG A 510 -33.77 -37.50 -13.42
N PRO A 511 -34.06 -36.27 -12.94
CA PRO A 511 -33.04 -35.26 -12.70
C PRO A 511 -32.13 -35.67 -11.53
N ILE A 512 -30.84 -35.78 -11.81
CA ILE A 512 -29.74 -35.83 -10.85
C ILE A 512 -29.40 -34.38 -10.51
N CYS A 513 -29.39 -34.02 -9.23
CA CYS A 513 -28.87 -32.74 -8.75
C CYS A 513 -27.38 -32.66 -9.07
N THR A 514 -27.01 -31.76 -9.99
CA THR A 514 -25.61 -31.41 -10.27
C THR A 514 -25.08 -30.46 -9.20
N ALA A 515 -23.87 -30.75 -8.70
CA ALA A 515 -23.10 -29.90 -7.78
C ALA A 515 -22.88 -28.47 -8.33
N PRO A 516 -22.73 -27.45 -7.46
CA PRO A 516 -22.45 -26.09 -7.89
C PRO A 516 -21.01 -25.97 -8.45
N PRO A 517 -20.75 -25.03 -9.37
CA PRO A 517 -19.42 -24.80 -9.93
C PRO A 517 -18.45 -24.24 -8.87
N PRO A 518 -17.13 -24.47 -9.03
CA PRO A 518 -16.14 -24.11 -8.03
C PRO A 518 -16.06 -22.57 -7.89
N GLY A 519 -16.32 -22.07 -6.69
CA GLY A 519 -16.28 -20.63 -6.38
C GLY A 519 -17.25 -20.15 -5.31
N CYS A 520 -18.26 -20.95 -4.92
CA CYS A 520 -19.12 -20.65 -3.79
C CYS A 520 -18.60 -21.33 -2.51
N ARG A 521 -18.05 -20.56 -1.56
CA ARG A 521 -17.78 -21.02 -0.20
C ARG A 521 -18.87 -20.49 0.74
N TRP A 522 -19.90 -21.29 0.95
CA TRP A 522 -20.82 -21.19 2.07
C TRP A 522 -20.97 -22.58 2.66
N ALA A 523 -20.56 -22.76 3.92
CA ALA A 523 -20.84 -23.98 4.65
C ALA A 523 -22.25 -23.86 5.24
N CYS A 524 -23.16 -24.72 4.82
CA CYS A 524 -24.48 -24.85 5.41
C CYS A 524 -24.49 -26.15 6.22
N SER A 525 -24.41 -26.06 7.55
CA SER A 525 -24.67 -27.20 8.42
C SER A 525 -26.07 -27.06 9.01
N CYS A 526 -26.98 -27.96 8.61
CA CYS A 526 -28.22 -28.16 9.36
C CYS A 526 -27.90 -29.01 10.60
N CYS A 527 -28.18 -28.47 11.78
CA CYS A 527 -28.46 -29.24 12.99
C CYS A 527 -29.97 -29.27 13.22
#